data_AF-A0A0D8XGG3-F1
#
_entry.id   AF-A0A0D8XGG3-F1
#
_cell.length_a   1.000
_cell.length_b   1.000
_cell.length_c   1.000
_cell.angle_alpha   90.00
_cell.angle_beta   90.00
_cell.angle_gamma   90.00
#
_symmetry.space_group_name_H-M   'P 1'
#
loop_
_entity.id
_entity.type
_entity.pdbx_description
1 polymer ?
#
loop_
_entity_poly.entity_id
_entity_poly.type
_entity_poly.pdbx_seq_one_letter_code
_entity_poly.pdbx_strand_id
1 'polypeptide(L)'
;MCLIFLNLFCLFVASAAQKRGSIEEFLSRPIPNEAHELTGNALVEYVNKRQQFFQTEISSLTSSDHKARLMSEEYLTQPNLNRNELMTGLLDVEIPENFDARERWSQCDSIRTIRDQSHCGSCWAVSAAETMSDRTCIHSDGKLMSVNMC
;
A
#
# COMPACT_ATOMS: atom_id res chain seq x y z
N MET A 1 -39.76 -34.23 8.98
CA MET A 1 -38.53 -34.23 8.15
C MET A 1 -38.47 -33.10 7.13
N CYS A 2 -39.51 -32.82 6.34
CA CYS A 2 -39.49 -31.77 5.30
C CYS A 2 -39.18 -30.34 5.82
N LEU A 3 -39.74 -29.95 6.98
CA LEU A 3 -39.52 -28.63 7.58
C LEU A 3 -38.07 -28.38 8.06
N ILE A 4 -37.34 -29.43 8.44
CA ILE A 4 -35.96 -29.30 8.94
C ILE A 4 -35.01 -29.07 7.76
N PHE A 5 -35.21 -29.80 6.65
CA PHE A 5 -34.43 -29.60 5.43
C PHE A 5 -34.68 -28.24 4.77
N LEU A 6 -35.90 -27.71 4.83
CA LEU A 6 -36.22 -26.37 4.33
C LEU A 6 -35.48 -25.28 5.13
N ASN A 7 -35.40 -25.40 6.46
CA ASN A 7 -34.70 -24.45 7.32
C ASN A 7 -33.17 -24.53 7.15
N LEU A 8 -32.61 -25.75 7.01
CA LEU A 8 -31.18 -25.93 6.72
C LEU A 8 -30.78 -25.39 5.36
N PHE A 9 -31.64 -25.54 4.34
CA PHE A 9 -31.40 -24.97 3.02
C PHE A 9 -31.44 -23.43 3.03
N CYS A 10 -32.38 -22.82 3.77
CA CYS A 10 -32.42 -21.37 3.96
C CYS A 10 -31.16 -20.82 4.66
N LEU A 11 -30.64 -21.51 5.68
CA LEU A 11 -29.39 -21.12 6.35
C LEU A 11 -28.17 -21.24 5.44
N PHE A 12 -28.15 -22.23 4.54
CA PHE A 12 -27.07 -22.44 3.58
C PHE A 12 -27.08 -21.42 2.43
N VAL A 13 -28.28 -21.00 1.98
CA VAL A 13 -28.42 -19.93 0.98
C VAL A 13 -28.06 -18.56 1.56
N ALA A 14 -28.38 -18.33 2.84
CA ALA A 14 -28.03 -17.08 3.53
C ALA A 14 -26.51 -16.90 3.72
N SER A 15 -25.75 -17.98 3.95
CA SER A 15 -24.29 -17.91 4.06
C SER A 15 -23.56 -17.81 2.71
N ALA A 16 -24.18 -18.30 1.63
CA ALA A 16 -23.63 -18.22 0.27
C ALA A 16 -23.82 -16.84 -0.40
N ALA A 17 -24.70 -15.98 0.14
CA ALA A 17 -25.06 -14.69 -0.44
C ALA A 17 -24.35 -13.50 0.23
N GLN A 18 -23.07 -13.63 0.59
CA GLN A 18 -22.26 -12.45 0.95
C GLN A 18 -21.90 -11.71 -0.35
N LYS A 19 -22.79 -10.85 -0.83
CA LYS A 19 -22.55 -9.96 -1.97
C LYS A 19 -21.37 -9.06 -1.61
N ARG A 20 -20.19 -9.30 -2.20
CA ARG A 20 -19.05 -8.39 -2.09
C ARG A 20 -19.44 -7.14 -2.87
N GLY A 21 -19.90 -6.10 -2.16
CA GLY A 21 -20.27 -4.81 -2.75
C GLY A 21 -19.12 -4.26 -3.61
N SER A 22 -19.44 -3.45 -4.61
CA SER A 22 -18.41 -2.84 -5.47
C SER A 22 -17.52 -1.89 -4.66
N ILE A 23 -16.32 -1.58 -5.17
CA ILE A 23 -15.44 -0.58 -4.56
C ILE A 23 -16.17 0.76 -4.44
N GLU A 24 -16.92 1.16 -5.47
CA GLU A 24 -17.74 2.38 -5.46
C GLU A 24 -18.81 2.38 -4.36
N GLU A 25 -19.49 1.25 -4.16
CA GLU A 25 -20.47 1.11 -3.07
C GLU A 25 -19.79 1.21 -1.70
N PHE A 26 -18.56 0.70 -1.56
CA PHE A 26 -17.80 0.82 -0.33
C PHE A 26 -17.35 2.27 -0.08
N LEU A 27 -16.79 2.94 -1.10
CA LEU A 27 -16.29 4.33 -1.02
C LEU A 27 -17.40 5.35 -0.76
N SER A 28 -18.62 5.08 -1.22
CA SER A 28 -19.78 5.97 -1.01
C SER A 28 -20.44 5.87 0.37
N ARG A 29 -20.00 4.95 1.24
CA ARG A 29 -20.57 4.79 2.59
C ARG A 29 -20.21 5.98 3.48
N PRO A 30 -21.18 6.66 4.11
CA PRO A 30 -20.89 7.79 4.99
C PRO A 30 -20.15 7.34 6.24
N ILE A 31 -19.17 8.13 6.68
CA ILE A 31 -18.51 7.95 7.98
C ILE A 31 -19.44 8.53 9.05
N PRO A 32 -19.88 7.76 10.05
CA PRO A 32 -20.71 8.27 11.14
C PRO A 32 -19.97 9.34 11.94
N ASN A 33 -20.68 10.36 12.43
CA ASN A 33 -20.10 11.45 13.21
C ASN A 33 -19.36 10.94 14.45
N GLU A 34 -19.87 9.90 15.08
CA GLU A 34 -19.28 9.27 16.27
C GLU A 34 -17.91 8.66 15.97
N ALA A 35 -17.68 8.23 14.73
CA ALA A 35 -16.40 7.63 14.33
C ALA A 35 -15.26 8.65 14.27
N HIS A 36 -15.56 9.94 14.08
CA HIS A 36 -14.55 11.00 14.04
C HIS A 36 -13.89 11.26 15.40
N GLU A 37 -14.58 10.90 16.49
CA GLU A 37 -14.09 11.07 17.87
C GLU A 37 -13.34 9.83 18.40
N LEU A 38 -13.34 8.73 17.65
CA LEU A 38 -12.71 7.49 18.09
C LEU A 38 -11.18 7.60 18.08
N THR A 39 -10.55 7.11 19.15
CA THR A 39 -9.09 7.03 19.28
C THR A 39 -8.67 5.68 19.88
N GLY A 40 -7.37 5.37 19.82
CA GLY A 40 -6.81 4.16 20.42
C GLY A 40 -7.48 2.87 19.93
N ASN A 41 -7.75 1.93 20.85
CA ASN A 41 -8.31 0.62 20.54
C ASN A 41 -9.70 0.71 19.90
N ALA A 42 -10.53 1.67 20.32
CA ALA A 42 -11.88 1.84 19.77
C ALA A 42 -11.84 2.21 18.28
N LEU A 43 -10.87 3.02 17.87
CA LEU A 43 -10.65 3.34 16.46
C LEU A 43 -10.14 2.13 15.68
N VAL A 44 -9.20 1.36 16.25
CA VAL A 44 -8.68 0.13 15.64
C VAL A 44 -9.81 -0.88 15.37
N GLU A 45 -10.63 -1.16 16.39
CA GLU A 45 -11.78 -2.06 16.27
C GLU A 45 -12.78 -1.57 15.23
N TYR A 46 -13.07 -0.27 15.22
CA TYR A 46 -13.96 0.32 14.23
C TYR A 46 -13.47 0.13 12.80
N VAL A 47 -12.19 0.42 12.53
CA VAL A 47 -11.59 0.27 11.19
C VAL A 47 -11.59 -1.20 10.76
N ASN A 48 -11.11 -2.11 11.61
CA ASN A 48 -11.06 -3.54 11.32
C ASN A 48 -12.46 -4.18 11.14
N LYS A 49 -13.49 -3.63 11.77
CA LYS A 49 -14.88 -4.08 11.59
C LYS A 49 -15.49 -3.57 10.27
N ARG A 50 -15.09 -2.38 9.81
CA ARG A 50 -15.73 -1.70 8.69
C ARG A 50 -15.15 -2.07 7.32
N GLN A 51 -13.92 -2.54 7.28
CA GLN A 51 -13.25 -2.97 6.05
C GLN A 51 -12.47 -4.27 6.28
N GLN A 52 -12.21 -5.04 5.22
CA GLN A 52 -11.51 -6.34 5.26
C GLN A 52 -10.25 -6.39 4.36
N PHE A 53 -9.81 -5.24 3.83
CA PHE A 53 -8.69 -5.13 2.90
C PHE A 53 -7.33 -5.10 3.61
N PHE A 54 -7.28 -4.61 4.85
CA PHE A 54 -6.09 -4.56 5.68
C PHE A 54 -6.44 -4.69 7.17
N GLN A 55 -5.43 -4.99 7.99
CA GLN A 55 -5.56 -5.02 9.45
C GLN A 55 -4.85 -3.79 10.05
N THR A 56 -5.45 -3.19 11.06
CA THR A 56 -4.88 -2.07 11.82
C THR A 56 -4.51 -2.47 13.25
N GLU A 57 -3.46 -1.84 13.75
CA GLU A 57 -2.96 -1.99 15.12
C GLU A 57 -2.50 -0.62 15.66
N ILE A 58 -2.36 -0.51 16.98
CA ILE A 58 -1.82 0.70 17.62
C ILE A 58 -0.31 0.77 17.38
N SER A 59 0.15 1.91 16.85
CA SER A 59 1.58 2.19 16.76
C SER A 59 2.17 2.50 18.14
N SER A 60 3.40 2.04 18.38
CA SER A 60 4.17 2.39 19.57
C SER A 60 4.67 3.84 19.56
N LEU A 61 4.63 4.52 18.42
CA LEU A 61 5.05 5.92 18.28
C LEU A 61 3.88 6.89 18.47
N THR A 62 4.16 8.03 19.09
CA THR A 62 3.17 9.10 19.22
C THR A 62 2.91 9.79 17.88
N SER A 63 1.78 10.50 17.76
CA SER A 63 1.50 11.29 16.55
C SER A 63 2.56 12.36 16.28
N SER A 64 3.17 12.95 17.32
CA SER A 64 4.29 13.88 17.18
C SER A 64 5.55 13.20 16.69
N ASP A 65 5.86 11.99 17.18
CA ASP A 65 7.02 11.23 16.71
C ASP A 65 6.86 10.83 15.25
N HIS A 66 5.66 10.40 14.84
CA HIS A 66 5.34 10.13 13.44
C HIS A 66 5.57 11.38 12.58
N LYS A 67 5.00 12.52 12.98
CA LYS A 67 5.16 13.77 12.23
C LYS A 67 6.62 14.24 12.12
N ALA A 68 7.41 14.11 13.18
CA ALA A 68 8.83 14.48 13.17
C ALA A 68 9.67 13.60 12.22
N ARG A 69 9.20 12.38 11.96
CA ARG A 69 9.85 11.40 11.06
C ARG A 69 9.31 11.41 9.65
N LEU A 70 8.24 12.14 9.35
CA LEU A 70 7.67 12.21 8.01
C LEU A 70 8.10 13.52 7.32
N MET A 71 8.11 13.50 6.00
CA MET A 71 8.26 14.71 5.22
C MET A 71 7.06 15.65 5.45
N SER A 72 7.32 16.94 5.58
CA SER A 72 6.29 17.98 5.76
C SER A 72 5.33 18.02 4.57
N GLU A 73 4.04 18.22 4.85
CA GLU A 73 2.99 18.33 3.83
C GLU A 73 3.22 19.49 2.85
N GLU A 74 3.98 20.51 3.24
CA GLU A 74 4.34 21.64 2.38
C GLU A 74 5.12 21.24 1.12
N TYR A 75 5.80 20.08 1.17
CA TYR A 75 6.59 19.56 0.05
C TYR A 75 5.77 18.69 -0.91
N LEU A 76 4.49 18.42 -0.62
CA LEU A 76 3.58 17.66 -1.51
C LEU A 76 3.08 18.49 -2.71
N THR A 77 3.85 19.48 -3.14
CA THR A 77 3.54 20.29 -4.32
C THR A 77 3.77 19.50 -5.59
N GLN A 78 2.82 19.58 -6.53
CA GLN A 78 3.03 19.00 -7.86
C GLN A 78 3.92 19.95 -8.66
N PRO A 79 5.16 19.56 -9.01
CA PRO A 79 5.95 20.35 -9.93
C PRO A 79 5.20 20.42 -11.27
N ASN A 80 5.23 21.59 -11.91
CA ASN A 80 4.61 21.81 -13.21
C ASN A 80 5.47 21.12 -14.30
N LEU A 81 5.41 19.79 -14.31
CA LEU A 81 6.12 18.94 -15.27
C LEU A 81 5.25 18.77 -16.51
N ASN A 82 5.82 19.07 -17.67
CA ASN A 82 5.20 18.73 -18.94
C ASN A 82 5.22 17.21 -19.10
N ARG A 83 4.15 16.54 -18.63
CA ARG A 83 3.93 15.08 -18.66
C ARG A 83 3.83 14.50 -20.08
N ASN A 84 4.19 15.26 -21.11
CA ASN A 84 4.14 14.82 -22.50
C ASN A 84 5.45 14.17 -22.97
N GLU A 85 6.48 14.10 -22.12
CA GLU A 85 7.74 13.38 -22.37
C GLU A 85 7.80 11.98 -21.72
N LEU A 86 6.68 11.47 -21.18
CA LEU A 86 6.65 10.06 -20.80
C LEU A 86 6.71 9.24 -22.08
N MET A 87 7.84 8.55 -22.27
CA MET A 87 8.16 7.82 -23.49
C MET A 87 7.07 6.81 -23.81
N THR A 88 6.13 7.23 -24.65
CA THR A 88 4.98 6.44 -25.13
C THR A 88 5.44 5.66 -26.36
N GLY A 89 6.64 5.07 -26.27
CA GLY A 89 7.08 4.05 -27.21
C GLY A 89 6.36 2.77 -26.82
N LEU A 90 5.07 2.69 -27.18
CA LEU A 90 4.23 1.52 -27.02
C LEU A 90 4.86 0.36 -27.78
N LEU A 91 5.76 -0.36 -27.11
CA LEU A 91 6.07 -1.72 -27.46
C LEU A 91 4.80 -2.53 -27.14
N ASP A 92 4.35 -3.35 -28.09
CA ASP A 92 3.25 -4.31 -27.93
C ASP A 92 3.68 -5.41 -26.95
N VAL A 93 3.86 -5.03 -25.68
CA VAL A 93 4.36 -5.89 -24.61
C VAL A 93 3.18 -6.23 -23.74
N GLU A 94 2.87 -7.52 -23.68
CA GLU A 94 1.91 -8.08 -22.76
C GLU A 94 2.44 -7.90 -21.32
N ILE A 95 1.74 -7.08 -20.53
CA ILE A 95 2.05 -6.87 -19.11
C ILE A 95 1.47 -8.07 -18.33
N PRO A 96 2.27 -8.76 -17.50
CA PRO A 96 1.79 -9.91 -16.75
C PRO A 96 0.77 -9.50 -15.69
N GLU A 97 -0.14 -10.42 -15.36
CA GLU A 97 -1.14 -10.22 -14.30
C GLU A 97 -0.51 -9.94 -12.92
N ASN A 98 0.66 -10.53 -12.65
CA ASN A 98 1.43 -10.34 -11.42
C ASN A 98 2.91 -10.08 -11.76
N PHE A 99 3.53 -9.14 -11.04
CA PHE A 99 4.94 -8.81 -11.21
C PHE A 99 5.58 -8.46 -9.87
N ASP A 100 6.71 -9.10 -9.57
CA ASP A 100 7.57 -8.76 -8.44
C ASP A 100 9.00 -8.51 -8.94
N ALA A 101 9.50 -7.29 -8.73
CA ALA A 101 10.85 -6.90 -9.14
C ALA A 101 11.93 -7.76 -8.46
N ARG A 102 11.69 -8.24 -7.23
CA ARG A 102 12.62 -9.09 -6.48
C ARG A 102 12.78 -10.46 -7.12
N GLU A 103 11.73 -10.96 -7.77
CA GLU A 103 11.78 -12.22 -8.52
C GLU A 103 12.43 -12.01 -9.88
N ARG A 104 12.06 -10.93 -10.58
CA ARG A 104 12.55 -10.65 -11.94
C ARG A 104 14.05 -10.32 -11.99
N TRP A 105 14.56 -9.64 -10.97
CA TRP A 105 15.98 -9.26 -10.82
C TRP A 105 16.52 -9.82 -9.52
N SER A 106 16.44 -11.14 -9.36
CA SER A 106 16.83 -11.83 -8.15
C SER A 106 18.30 -11.62 -7.74
N GLN A 107 19.16 -11.26 -8.68
CA GLN A 107 20.57 -10.91 -8.45
C GLN A 107 20.79 -9.53 -7.81
N CYS A 108 19.75 -8.69 -7.74
CA CYS A 108 19.82 -7.35 -7.18
C CYS A 108 19.28 -7.32 -5.75
N ASP A 109 20.17 -7.55 -4.78
CA ASP A 109 19.81 -7.56 -3.35
C ASP A 109 19.31 -6.20 -2.85
N SER A 110 19.66 -5.11 -3.54
CA SER A 110 19.16 -3.76 -3.23
C SER A 110 17.63 -3.70 -3.23
N ILE A 111 16.96 -4.40 -4.15
CA ILE A 111 15.49 -4.39 -4.32
C ILE A 111 14.80 -5.07 -3.12
N ARG A 112 15.49 -5.99 -2.44
CA ARG A 112 14.98 -6.65 -1.23
C ARG A 112 15.27 -5.87 0.04
N THR A 113 16.13 -4.87 -0.02
CA THR A 113 16.65 -4.21 1.17
C THR A 113 15.66 -3.16 1.67
N ILE A 114 15.23 -3.29 2.92
CA ILE A 114 14.42 -2.28 3.60
C ILE A 114 15.34 -1.35 4.38
N ARG A 115 15.30 -0.04 4.09
CA ARG A 115 16.12 0.96 4.80
C ARG A 115 15.32 1.64 5.92
N ASP A 116 16.05 2.10 6.93
CA ASP A 116 15.52 2.89 8.03
C ASP A 116 15.95 4.36 7.86
N GLN A 117 14.98 5.25 7.71
CA GLN A 117 15.21 6.70 7.65
C GLN A 117 15.54 7.31 9.03
N SER A 118 15.47 6.52 10.11
CA SER A 118 15.73 6.91 11.48
C SER A 118 14.76 8.01 11.96
N HIS A 119 15.18 8.83 12.93
CA HIS A 119 14.43 9.98 13.41
C HIS A 119 14.59 11.19 12.47
N CYS A 120 14.25 11.05 11.20
CA CYS A 120 14.40 12.12 10.21
C CYS A 120 13.30 12.02 9.14
N GLY A 121 12.73 13.15 8.71
CA GLY A 121 11.82 13.26 7.56
C GLY A 121 12.49 13.09 6.20
N SER A 122 13.44 12.16 6.07
CA SER A 122 14.29 11.95 4.90
C SER A 122 13.77 10.91 3.90
N CYS A 123 12.51 10.46 4.03
CA CYS A 123 11.91 9.45 3.16
C CYS A 123 12.04 9.78 1.67
N TRP A 124 12.00 11.06 1.28
CA TRP A 124 12.20 11.50 -0.10
C TRP A 124 13.60 11.16 -0.64
N ALA A 125 14.63 11.26 0.20
CA ALA A 125 16.01 10.97 -0.17
C ALA A 125 16.28 9.47 -0.09
N VAL A 126 15.81 8.81 0.96
CA VAL A 126 15.96 7.35 1.15
C VAL A 126 15.31 6.59 0.00
N SER A 127 14.04 6.88 -0.32
CA SER A 127 13.33 6.19 -1.42
C SER A 127 13.92 6.47 -2.81
N ALA A 128 14.40 7.70 -3.05
CA ALA A 128 15.09 8.05 -4.29
C ALA A 128 16.38 7.23 -4.45
N ALA A 129 17.20 7.13 -3.40
CA ALA A 129 18.45 6.40 -3.46
C ALA A 129 18.29 4.88 -3.50
N GLU A 130 17.27 4.33 -2.84
CA GLU A 130 16.84 2.93 -3.01
C GLU A 130 16.55 2.67 -4.49
N THR A 131 15.69 3.48 -5.11
CA THR A 131 15.34 3.35 -6.54
C THR A 131 16.55 3.52 -7.46
N MET A 132 17.44 4.47 -7.17
CA MET A 132 18.68 4.66 -7.93
C MET A 132 19.58 3.43 -7.84
N SER A 133 19.74 2.86 -6.63
CA SER A 133 20.53 1.65 -6.41
C SER A 133 19.97 0.46 -7.19
N ASP A 134 18.66 0.27 -7.12
CA ASP A 134 17.96 -0.78 -7.86
C ASP A 134 18.17 -0.63 -9.37
N ARG A 135 17.98 0.57 -9.90
CA ARG A 135 18.17 0.84 -11.33
C ARG A 135 19.63 0.65 -11.75
N THR A 136 20.59 1.05 -10.94
CA THR A 136 22.02 0.80 -11.21
C THR A 136 22.31 -0.70 -11.26
N CYS A 137 21.75 -1.49 -10.35
CA CYS A 137 21.91 -2.94 -10.38
C CYS A 137 21.26 -3.58 -11.62
N ILE A 138 20.03 -3.20 -11.93
CA ILE A 138 19.29 -3.71 -13.09
C ILE A 138 20.04 -3.39 -14.39
N HIS A 139 20.50 -2.16 -14.58
CA HIS A 139 21.20 -1.75 -15.81
C HIS A 139 22.62 -2.33 -15.94
N SER A 140 23.21 -2.77 -14.83
CA SER A 140 24.55 -3.35 -14.81
C SER A 140 24.53 -4.88 -14.81
N ASP A 141 23.36 -5.51 -14.95
CA ASP A 141 23.16 -6.96 -14.81
C ASP A 141 23.72 -7.51 -13.49
N GLY A 142 23.58 -6.76 -12.40
CA GLY A 142 24.10 -7.15 -11.10
C GLY A 142 25.62 -6.99 -10.93
N LYS A 143 26.29 -6.16 -11.73
CA LYS A 143 27.72 -5.84 -11.52
C LYS A 143 27.93 -4.72 -10.51
N LEU A 144 26.96 -3.82 -10.37
CA LEU A 144 26.98 -2.69 -9.43
C LEU A 144 25.76 -2.79 -8.51
N MET A 145 25.96 -2.93 -7.20
CA MET A 145 24.86 -3.23 -6.25
C MET A 145 24.14 -2.00 -5.70
N SER A 146 24.85 -0.89 -5.49
CA SER A 146 24.26 0.28 -4.83
C SER A 146 24.99 1.55 -5.22
N VAL A 147 24.25 2.65 -5.18
CA VAL A 147 24.87 3.97 -5.18
C VAL A 147 25.32 4.27 -3.76
N ASN A 148 26.56 4.74 -3.59
CA ASN A 148 26.98 5.27 -2.30
C ASN A 148 26.27 6.61 -2.10
N MET A 149 25.38 6.66 -1.12
CA MET A 149 24.79 7.91 -0.67
C MET A 149 25.86 8.65 0.15
N CYS A 150 26.48 9.67 -0.44
CA CYS A 150 27.31 10.63 0.28
C CYS A 150 26.44 11.59 1.11
#